data_AF-A0A645DWZ7-F1
#
_entry.id   AF-A0A645DWZ7-F1
#
_cell.length_a   1.000
_cell.length_b   1.000
_cell.length_c   1.000
_cell.angle_alpha   90.00
_cell.angle_beta   90.00
_cell.angle_gamma   90.00
#
_symmetry.space_group_name_H-M   'P 1'
#
loop_
_entity.id
_entity.type
_entity.pdbx_description
1 polymer ?
#
loop_
_entity_poly.entity_id
_entity_poly.type
_entity_poly.pdbx_seq_one_letter_code
_entity_poly.pdbx_strand_id
1 'polypeptide(L)' 'MLQHGQASVRVLSSPDRWYGVTYREDKPEVQLALNALTDAGAYPNKMLLD' A
#
# COMPACT_ATOMS: atom_id res chain seq x y z
N MET A 1 5.63 23.37 14.20
CA MET A 1 4.87 23.84 13.02
C MET A 1 3.38 23.59 13.16
N LEU A 2 2.87 22.36 13.07
CA LEU A 2 1.42 22.09 13.15
C LEU A 2 0.81 22.52 14.50
N GLN A 3 1.38 22.07 15.63
CA GLN A 3 0.89 22.46 16.97
C GLN A 3 1.09 23.94 17.29
N HIS A 4 2.08 24.58 16.66
CA HIS A 4 2.32 26.02 16.79
C HIS A 4 1.48 26.85 15.80
N GLY A 5 0.55 26.25 15.04
CA GLY A 5 -0.32 26.95 14.09
C GLY A 5 0.38 27.49 12.84
N GLN A 6 1.64 27.10 12.59
CA GLN A 6 2.47 27.61 11.50
C GLN A 6 2.28 26.83 10.19
N ALA A 7 1.42 25.80 10.19
CA ALA A 7 1.08 25.02 9.00
C ALA A 7 -0.32 24.42 9.13
N SER A 8 -1.02 24.28 8.01
CA SER A 8 -2.28 23.56 7.91
C SER A 8 -2.17 22.49 6.82
N VAL A 9 -2.81 21.34 7.04
CA VAL A 9 -2.83 20.23 6.10
C VAL A 9 -4.25 19.69 5.96
N ARG A 10 -4.61 19.28 4.75
CA ARG A 10 -5.85 18.56 4.49
C ARG A 10 -5.54 17.06 4.42
N VAL A 11 -6.15 16.28 5.29
CA VAL A 11 -6.06 14.82 5.24
C VAL A 11 -7.01 14.31 4.16
N LEU A 12 -6.50 13.51 3.24
CA LEU A 12 -7.29 12.82 2.22
C LEU A 12 -7.45 11.36 2.67
N SER A 13 -8.69 10.87 2.71
CA SER A 13 -8.99 9.47 3.02
C SER A 13 -8.99 8.63 1.75
N SER A 14 -8.40 7.43 1.81
CA SER A 14 -8.54 6.40 0.79
C SER A 14 -9.29 5.19 1.38
N PRO A 15 -10.17 4.52 0.63
CA PRO A 15 -10.74 3.24 1.03
C PRO A 15 -9.72 2.09 0.95
N ASP A 16 -8.59 2.30 0.26
CA ASP A 16 -7.60 1.26 0.04
C ASP A 16 -6.82 0.92 1.30
N ARG A 17 -6.42 -0.36 1.40
CA ARG A 17 -5.60 -0.85 2.50
C ARG A 17 -4.12 -0.73 2.15
N TRP A 18 -3.34 -0.18 3.08
CA TRP A 18 -1.88 -0.18 2.99
C TRP A 18 -1.32 -1.53 3.43
N TYR A 19 -0.39 -2.07 2.64
CA TYR A 19 0.37 -3.28 2.93
C TYR A 19 1.86 -2.93 3.03
N GLY A 20 2.55 -3.54 3.98
CA GLY A 20 3.98 -3.33 4.17
C GLY A 20 4.60 -4.46 4.97
N VAL A 21 5.92 -4.63 4.80
CA VAL A 21 6.70 -5.64 5.52
C VAL A 21 7.55 -4.89 6.54
N THR A 22 7.15 -4.92 7.80
CA THR A 22 7.95 -4.39 8.91
C THR A 22 8.87 -5.47 9.44
N TYR A 23 8.36 -6.70 9.51
CA TYR A 23 9.11 -7.90 9.88
C TYR A 23 9.01 -8.97 8.79
N ARG A 24 9.92 -9.95 8.82
CA ARG A 24 10.00 -10.98 7.79
C ARG A 24 8.71 -11.81 7.71
N GLU A 25 8.05 -11.96 8.83
CA GLU A 25 6.82 -12.71 9.04
C GLU A 25 5.60 -12.07 8.36
N ASP A 26 5.66 -10.78 8.00
CA ASP A 26 4.57 -10.09 7.28
C ASP A 26 4.54 -10.47 5.79
N LYS A 27 5.66 -10.98 5.26
CA LYS A 27 5.83 -11.28 3.84
C LYS A 27 4.73 -12.19 3.26
N PRO A 28 4.31 -13.29 3.91
CA PRO A 28 3.25 -14.16 3.38
C PRO A 28 1.91 -13.42 3.22
N GLU A 29 1.54 -12.54 4.16
CA GLU A 29 0.31 -11.75 4.07
C GLU A 29 0.37 -10.76 2.91
N VAL A 30 1.49 -10.02 2.78
CA VAL A 30 1.68 -9.06 1.70
C VAL A 30 1.68 -9.75 0.33
N GLN A 31 2.31 -10.92 0.22
CA GLN A 31 2.29 -11.71 -1.02
C GLN A 31 0.88 -12.18 -1.38
N LEU A 32 0.08 -12.63 -0.41
CA LEU A 32 -1.30 -13.03 -0.63
C LEU A 32 -2.14 -11.86 -1.16
N ALA A 33 -2.01 -10.67 -0.54
CA ALA A 33 -2.74 -9.47 -0.96
C ALA A 33 -2.38 -9.04 -2.39
N LEU A 34 -1.09 -9.07 -2.74
CA LEU A 34 -0.63 -8.75 -4.10
C LEU A 34 -1.15 -9.75 -5.13
N ASN A 35 -1.13 -11.04 -4.82
CA ASN A 35 -1.68 -12.07 -5.71
C ASN A 35 -3.18 -11.84 -5.93
N ALA A 36 -3.95 -11.61 -4.86
CA ALA A 36 -5.38 -11.34 -4.97
C ALA A 36 -5.70 -10.08 -5.82
N LEU A 37 -4.89 -9.02 -5.69
CA LEU A 37 -5.03 -7.81 -6.52
C LEU A 37 -4.69 -8.09 -7.99
N THR A 38 -3.70 -8.94 -8.25
CA THR A 38 -3.31 -9.34 -9.62
C THR A 38 -4.39 -10.23 -10.25
N ASP A 39 -4.92 -11.20 -9.51
CA ASP A 39 -6.02 -12.08 -9.94
C ASP A 39 -7.31 -11.28 -10.22
N ALA A 40 -7.55 -10.22 -9.46
CA ALA A 40 -8.63 -9.26 -9.70
C ALA A 40 -8.38 -8.33 -10.89
N GLY A 41 -7.22 -8.44 -11.56
CA GLY A 41 -6.85 -7.64 -12.73
C GLY A 41 -6.40 -6.21 -12.41
N ALA A 42 -6.20 -5.87 -11.14
CA ALA A 42 -5.68 -4.54 -10.76
C ALA A 42 -4.22 -4.34 -11.20
N TYR A 43 -3.47 -5.44 -11.33
CA TYR A 43 -2.09 -5.45 -11.81
C TYR A 43 -1.89 -6.51 -12.89
N PRO A 44 -0.93 -6.31 -13.82
CA PRO A 44 -0.63 -7.31 -14.85
C PRO A 44 0.03 -8.56 -14.27
N ASN A 45 -0.36 -9.72 -14.79
CA ASN A 45 0.22 -11.03 -14.42
C ASN A 45 1.69 -11.23 -14.84
N LYS A 46 2.25 -10.32 -15.66
CA LYS A 46 3.63 -10.42 -16.15
C LYS A 46 4.51 -9.37 -15.48
N MET A 47 5.74 -9.77 -15.17
CA MET A 47 6.79 -8.87 -14.69
C MET A 47 7.06 -7.77 -15.73
N LEU A 48 7.07 -6.52 -15.26
CA LEU A 48 7.18 -5.33 -16.12
C LEU A 48 8.62 -4.97 -16.52
N LEU A 49 9.61 -5.68 -15.97
CA LEU A 49 11.04 -5.48 -16.24
C LEU A 49 11.64 -6.80 -16.73
N ASP A 50 12.43 -6.71 -17.81
CA ASP A 50 13.20 -7.82 -18.40
C ASP A 50 14.47 -8.13 -17.59
#